data_AF-A0A0W1QJS4-F1
#
_entry.id   AF-A0A0W1QJS4-F1
#
_cell.length_a   1.000
_cell.length_b   1.000
_cell.length_c   1.000
_cell.angle_alpha   90.00
_cell.angle_beta   90.00
_cell.angle_gamma   90.00
#
_symmetry.space_group_name_H-M   'P 1'
#
loop_
_entity.id
_entity.type
_entity.pdbx_description
1 polymer ?
#
loop_
_entity_poly.entity_id
_entity_poly.type
_entity_poly.pdbx_seq_one_letter_code
_entity_poly.pdbx_strand_id
1 'polypeptide(L)'
;MSHHRLFAQLAFERALGMAALNALAQAVAECDQFRAVGRERDPIHFWVLAGELEDVVQDRIRDVLDGPGLAVVERGELFHQPRIVELVIAARDARTAPS
;
A
#
# COMPACT_ATOMS: atom_id res chain seq x y z
N MET A 1 -33.40 3.32 1.40
CA MET A 1 -32.26 3.50 2.33
C MET A 1 -32.17 4.98 2.68
N SER A 2 -31.92 5.36 3.95
CA SER A 2 -31.81 6.78 4.31
C SER A 2 -30.46 7.35 3.85
N HIS A 3 -30.44 8.59 3.36
CA HIS A 3 -29.24 9.27 2.89
C HIS A 3 -28.11 9.28 3.94
N HIS A 4 -28.45 9.41 5.23
CA HIS A 4 -27.49 9.37 6.33
C HIS A 4 -26.69 8.05 6.42
N ARG A 5 -27.33 6.89 6.17
CA ARG A 5 -26.62 5.60 6.20
C ARG A 5 -25.62 5.49 5.04
N LEU A 6 -25.97 5.99 3.86
CA LEU A 6 -25.10 5.98 2.68
C LEU A 6 -23.86 6.85 2.91
N PHE A 7 -24.03 8.08 3.41
CA PHE A 7 -22.90 8.97 3.69
C PHE A 7 -21.96 8.40 4.77
N ALA A 8 -22.52 7.81 5.84
CA ALA A 8 -21.72 7.17 6.88
C ALA A 8 -20.90 5.99 6.33
N GLN A 9 -21.51 5.15 5.48
CA GLN A 9 -20.83 4.03 4.84
C GLN A 9 -19.67 4.50 3.95
N LEU A 10 -19.90 5.50 3.09
CA LEU A 10 -18.86 6.04 2.21
C LEU A 10 -17.69 6.66 3.00
N ALA A 11 -18.00 7.37 4.09
CA ALA A 11 -16.97 7.94 4.96
C ALA A 11 -16.13 6.84 5.64
N PHE A 12 -16.78 5.74 6.07
CA PHE A 12 -16.10 4.60 6.66
C PHE A 12 -15.20 3.87 5.65
N GLU A 13 -15.70 3.58 4.45
CA GLU A 13 -14.91 2.95 3.37
C GLU A 13 -13.72 3.81 2.98
N ARG A 14 -13.90 5.14 2.88
CA ARG A 14 -12.80 6.07 2.63
C ARG A 14 -11.75 6.01 3.75
N ALA A 15 -12.17 5.99 5.01
CA ALA A 15 -11.26 5.90 6.15
C ALA A 15 -10.45 4.59 6.14
N LEU A 16 -11.10 3.46 5.85
CA LEU A 16 -10.42 2.17 5.65
C LEU A 16 -9.42 2.22 4.50
N GLY A 17 -9.81 2.83 3.38
CA GLY A 17 -8.93 2.95 2.21
C GLY A 17 -7.69 3.79 2.51
N MET A 18 -7.86 4.93 3.20
CA MET A 18 -6.74 5.76 3.66
C MET A 18 -5.85 5.03 4.66
N ALA A 19 -6.43 4.23 5.57
CA ALA A 19 -5.65 3.45 6.52
C ALA A 19 -4.77 2.40 5.82
N ALA A 20 -5.30 1.68 4.83
CA ALA A 20 -4.53 0.72 4.04
C ALA A 20 -3.39 1.40 3.26
N LEU A 21 -3.65 2.56 2.66
CA LEU A 21 -2.64 3.33 1.94
C LEU A 21 -1.54 3.88 2.85
N ASN A 22 -1.90 4.35 4.05
CA ASN A 22 -0.92 4.80 5.04
C ASN A 22 -0.05 3.62 5.53
N ALA A 23 -0.64 2.45 5.75
CA ALA A 23 0.10 1.25 6.12
C ALA A 23 1.07 0.80 5.01
N LEU A 24 0.66 0.89 3.74
CA LEU A 24 1.53 0.65 2.59
C LEU A 24 2.69 1.67 2.55
N ALA A 25 2.40 2.96 2.70
CA ALA A 25 3.42 4.00 2.69
C ALA A 25 4.47 3.79 3.80
N GLN A 26 4.01 3.39 4.99
CA GLN A 26 4.89 3.06 6.11
C GLN A 26 5.76 1.84 5.80
N ALA A 27 5.19 0.75 5.29
CA ALA A 27 5.94 -0.46 4.95
C ALA A 27 7.03 -0.19 3.89
N VAL A 28 6.72 0.63 2.88
CA VAL A 28 7.70 1.06 1.87
C VAL A 28 8.84 1.86 2.50
N ALA A 29 8.52 2.82 3.36
CA ALA A 29 9.53 3.64 4.04
C ALA A 29 10.44 2.79 4.95
N GLU A 30 9.88 1.84 5.70
CA GLU A 30 10.62 0.92 6.55
C GLU A 30 11.54 0.00 5.73
N CYS A 31 11.04 -0.56 4.62
CA CYS A 31 11.82 -1.39 3.72
C CYS A 31 12.99 -0.60 3.10
N ASP A 32 12.74 0.61 2.61
CA ASP A 32 13.79 1.49 2.05
C ASP A 32 14.84 1.85 3.12
N GLN A 33 14.40 2.21 4.32
CA GLN A 33 15.30 2.53 5.42
C GLN A 33 16.15 1.32 5.80
N PHE A 34 15.56 0.13 5.92
CA PHE A 34 16.28 -1.09 6.22
C PHE A 34 17.32 -1.40 5.12
N ARG A 35 16.96 -1.25 3.85
CA ARG A 35 17.89 -1.45 2.74
C ARG A 35 19.06 -0.46 2.74
N ALA A 36 18.82 0.78 3.16
CA ALA A 36 19.84 1.82 3.19
C ALA A 36 20.93 1.58 4.26
N VAL A 37 20.56 1.05 5.44
CA VAL A 37 21.48 0.94 6.59
C VAL A 37 21.67 -0.47 7.14
N GLY A 38 20.83 -1.42 6.75
CA GLY A 38 20.76 -2.76 7.34
C GLY A 38 21.94 -3.65 6.97
N ARG A 39 22.48 -3.49 5.75
CA ARG A 39 23.57 -4.34 5.25
C ARG A 39 24.86 -4.19 6.06
N GLU A 40 25.15 -2.97 6.50
CA GLU A 40 26.34 -2.69 7.32
C GLU A 40 26.16 -3.17 8.77
N ARG A 41 24.91 -3.20 9.27
CA ARG A 41 24.60 -3.57 10.66
C ARG A 41 24.50 -5.09 10.85
N ASP A 42 23.93 -5.81 9.90
CA ASP A 42 23.79 -7.28 9.96
C ASP A 42 23.91 -7.91 8.57
N PRO A 43 25.14 -8.05 8.03
CA PRO A 43 25.36 -8.56 6.68
C PRO A 43 24.97 -10.03 6.49
N ILE A 44 24.90 -10.82 7.56
CA ILE A 44 24.59 -12.25 7.49
C ILE A 44 23.09 -12.46 7.23
N HIS A 45 22.24 -11.73 7.95
CA HIS A 45 20.78 -11.88 7.84
C HIS A 45 20.14 -10.85 6.91
N PHE A 46 20.90 -9.86 6.41
CA PHE A 46 20.39 -8.75 5.60
C PHE A 46 19.45 -9.19 4.48
N TRP A 47 19.84 -10.17 3.66
CA TRP A 47 19.05 -10.58 2.51
C TRP A 47 17.75 -11.29 2.87
N VAL A 48 17.74 -12.04 3.97
CA VAL A 48 16.54 -12.71 4.46
C VAL A 48 15.55 -11.66 4.97
N LEU A 49 16.01 -10.76 5.84
CA LEU A 49 15.17 -9.71 6.40
C LEU A 49 14.69 -8.70 5.35
N ALA A 50 15.51 -8.40 4.34
CA ALA A 50 15.10 -7.56 3.21
C ALA A 50 13.96 -8.21 2.42
N GLY A 51 14.04 -9.52 2.16
CA GLY A 51 12.97 -10.27 1.51
C GLY A 51 11.68 -10.30 2.33
N GLU A 52 11.77 -10.52 3.64
CA GLU A 52 10.60 -10.48 4.52
C GLU A 52 9.90 -9.11 4.51
N LEU A 53 10.67 -8.01 4.49
CA LEU A 53 10.10 -6.67 4.39
C LEU A 53 9.48 -6.40 3.00
N GLU A 54 10.04 -6.96 1.94
CA GLU A 54 9.43 -6.91 0.61
C GLU A 54 8.09 -7.66 0.57
N ASP A 55 8.01 -8.84 1.20
CA ASP A 55 6.77 -9.61 1.31
C ASP A 55 5.70 -8.80 2.08
N VAL A 56 6.08 -8.11 3.16
CA VAL A 56 5.17 -7.21 3.88
C VAL A 56 4.65 -6.08 2.98
N VAL A 57 5.51 -5.49 2.13
CA VAL A 57 5.07 -4.49 1.16
C VAL A 57 4.07 -5.10 0.16
N GLN A 58 4.32 -6.32 -0.33
CA GLN A 58 3.39 -7.01 -1.22
C GLN A 58 2.03 -7.31 -0.56
N ASP A 59 2.04 -7.71 0.71
CA ASP A 59 0.81 -7.91 1.49
C ASP A 59 0.01 -6.61 1.64
N ARG A 60 0.69 -5.49 1.92
CA ARG A 60 0.01 -4.18 2.00
C ARG A 60 -0.53 -3.71 0.65
N ILE A 61 0.18 -3.98 -0.45
CA ILE A 61 -0.35 -3.75 -1.80
C ILE A 61 -1.62 -4.57 -2.01
N ARG A 62 -1.63 -5.85 -1.62
CA ARG A 62 -2.82 -6.70 -1.72
C ARG A 62 -3.99 -6.15 -0.91
N ASP A 63 -3.77 -5.72 0.33
CA ASP A 63 -4.81 -5.11 1.17
C ASP A 63 -5.42 -3.86 0.53
N VAL A 64 -4.61 -3.05 -0.16
CA VAL A 64 -5.08 -1.87 -0.91
C VAL A 64 -5.91 -2.27 -2.12
N LEU A 65 -5.48 -3.29 -2.87
CA LEU A 65 -6.15 -3.75 -4.09
C LEU A 65 -7.46 -4.51 -3.82
N ASP A 66 -7.48 -5.33 -2.77
CA ASP A 66 -8.66 -6.12 -2.38
C ASP A 66 -9.62 -5.32 -1.47
N GLY A 67 -9.13 -4.20 -0.90
CA GLY A 67 -9.90 -3.30 -0.04
C GLY A 67 -10.36 -2.00 -0.72
N PRO A 68 -10.90 -1.05 0.05
CA PRO A 68 -11.38 0.24 -0.48
C PRO A 68 -10.26 1.22 -0.86
N GLY A 69 -8.99 0.83 -0.68
CA GLY A 69 -7.82 1.66 -0.94
C GLY A 69 -7.64 1.99 -2.43
N LEU A 70 -7.88 1.03 -3.33
CA LEU A 70 -7.79 1.28 -4.77
C LEU A 70 -8.74 2.40 -5.21
N ALA A 71 -9.97 2.40 -4.70
CA ALA A 71 -10.95 3.44 -5.03
C ALA A 71 -10.53 4.84 -4.55
N VAL A 72 -9.76 4.94 -3.47
CA VAL A 72 -9.16 6.22 -3.00
C VAL A 72 -8.12 6.72 -4.01
N VAL A 73 -7.29 5.81 -4.53
CA VAL A 73 -6.28 6.13 -5.56
C VAL A 73 -6.95 6.57 -6.86
N GLU A 74 -7.96 5.84 -7.32
CA GLU A 74 -8.69 6.14 -8.56
C GLU A 74 -9.46 7.47 -8.50
N ARG A 75 -9.91 7.89 -7.32
CA ARG A 75 -10.51 9.21 -7.10
C ARG A 75 -9.49 10.35 -7.03
N GLY A 76 -8.19 10.06 -7.12
CA GLY A 76 -7.12 11.07 -7.08
C GLY A 76 -6.88 11.67 -5.69
N GLU A 77 -7.34 11.01 -4.63
CA GLU A 77 -7.29 11.55 -3.27
C GLU A 77 -5.89 11.48 -2.64
N LEU A 78 -5.00 10.67 -3.24
CA LEU A 78 -3.63 10.43 -2.80
C LEU A 78 -2.58 11.23 -3.60
N PHE A 79 -2.95 12.35 -4.21
CA PHE A 79 -2.07 13.18 -5.06
C PHE A 79 -0.77 13.65 -4.36
N HIS A 80 -0.76 13.71 -3.03
CA HIS A 80 0.39 14.11 -2.22
C HIS A 80 1.41 12.98 -2.01
N GLN A 81 1.12 11.74 -2.42
CA GLN A 81 2.05 10.61 -2.36
C GLN A 81 2.14 9.90 -3.73
N PRO A 82 2.70 10.57 -4.76
CA PRO A 82 2.71 10.06 -6.14
C PRO A 82 3.38 8.69 -6.27
N ARG A 83 4.46 8.44 -5.50
CA ARG A 83 5.14 7.14 -5.49
C ARG A 83 4.23 5.98 -5.06
N ILE A 84 3.38 6.20 -4.06
CA ILE A 84 2.45 5.16 -3.59
C ILE A 84 1.35 4.91 -4.62
N VAL A 85 0.86 5.98 -5.26
CA VAL A 85 -0.08 5.87 -6.39
C VAL A 85 0.52 5.03 -7.51
N GLU A 86 1.74 5.33 -7.95
CA GLU A 86 2.43 4.59 -9.00
C GLU A 86 2.59 3.10 -8.67
N LEU A 87 2.98 2.77 -7.44
CA LEU A 87 3.12 1.39 -6.97
C LEU A 87 1.79 0.63 -7.03
N VAL A 88 0.71 1.23 -6.52
CA VAL A 88 -0.62 0.61 -6.51
C VAL A 88 -1.14 0.40 -7.93
N ILE A 89 -0.96 1.39 -8.81
CA ILE A 89 -1.39 1.30 -10.21
C ILE A 89 -0.60 0.22 -10.96
N ALA A 90 0.73 0.18 -10.81
CA ALA A 90 1.55 -0.84 -11.43
C ALA A 90 1.16 -2.26 -10.96
N ALA A 91 0.89 -2.43 -9.66
CA ALA A 91 0.44 -3.71 -9.12
C ALA A 91 -0.95 -4.13 -9.61
N ARG A 92 -1.90 -3.18 -9.71
CA ARG A 92 -3.20 -3.42 -10.33
C ARG A 92 -3.03 -3.88 -11.77
N ASP A 93 -2.24 -3.15 -12.55
CA ASP A 93 -2.06 -3.41 -13.98
C ASP A 93 -1.42 -4.79 -14.20
N ALA A 94 -0.43 -5.15 -13.38
CA ALA A 94 0.19 -6.48 -13.38
C ALA A 94 -0.82 -7.60 -13.08
N ARG A 95 -1.78 -7.39 -12.16
CA ARG A 95 -2.85 -8.35 -11.86
C ARG A 95 -3.83 -8.53 -13.03
N THR A 96 -4.00 -7.50 -13.85
CA THR A 96 -4.95 -7.49 -14.99
C THR A 96 -4.33 -7.86 -16.34
N ALA A 97 -3.01 -8.01 -16.42
CA ALA A 97 -2.32 -8.35 -17.65
C ALA A 97 -2.70 -9.76 -18.13
N PRO A 98 -3.02 -9.96 -19.43
CA PRO A 98 -3.26 -11.29 -19.98
C PRO A 98 -1.98 -12.15 -19.91
N SER A 99 -2.13 -13.40 -19.49
CA SER A 99 -1.05 -14.41 -19.42
C SER A 99 -0.57 -14.86 -20.79
#